data_AF-A0A4R9Q3V1-F1
#
_entry.id   AF-A0A4R9Q3V1-F1
#
_cell.length_a   1.000
_cell.length_b   1.000
_cell.length_c   1.000
_cell.angle_alpha   90.00
_cell.angle_beta   90.00
_cell.angle_gamma   90.00
#
_symmetry.space_group_name_H-M   'P 1'
#
loop_
_entity.id
_entity.type
_entity.pdbx_description
1 polymer ?
#
loop_
_entity_poly.entity_id
_entity_poly.type
_entity_poly.pdbx_seq_one_letter_code
_entity_poly.pdbx_strand_id
1 'polypeptide(L)'
;RNSARSLARLYDALHDPNRQAALTAPTDTGSGGYTHKYFRVAHSAADLAQQQTAIADWSRMSYGWMGRTPDYKAALMNTLGANAEWYGPFKDNALAWHKRAQEAVLFMNHAIVNPPIDRHQPAEAVKDVFVH
;
A
#
# COMPACT_ATOMS: atom_id res chain seq x y z
N ARG A 1 -2.75 3.02 -21.82
CA ARG A 1 -3.12 4.45 -21.65
C ARG A 1 -4.35 4.66 -20.74
N ASN A 2 -5.50 4.03 -21.00
CA ASN A 2 -6.72 4.30 -20.22
C ASN A 2 -6.61 3.83 -18.76
N SER A 3 -6.03 2.66 -18.49
CA SER A 3 -5.80 2.18 -17.12
C SER A 3 -4.93 3.14 -16.29
N ALA A 4 -3.90 3.73 -16.92
CA ALA A 4 -3.08 4.76 -16.27
C ALA A 4 -3.88 6.01 -15.93
N ARG A 5 -4.82 6.43 -16.80
CA ARG A 5 -5.76 7.54 -16.49
C ARG A 5 -6.73 7.19 -15.38
N SER A 6 -7.22 5.95 -15.33
CA SER A 6 -8.07 5.48 -14.22
C SER A 6 -7.33 5.53 -12.89
N LEU A 7 -6.04 5.14 -12.86
CA LEU A 7 -5.19 5.27 -11.67
C LEU A 7 -4.93 6.73 -11.31
N ALA A 8 -4.62 7.59 -12.28
CA ALA A 8 -4.38 9.01 -12.04
C ALA A 8 -5.57 9.68 -11.33
N ARG A 9 -6.81 9.33 -11.71
CA ARG A 9 -8.02 9.83 -11.05
C ARG A 9 -8.09 9.49 -9.56
N LEU A 10 -7.53 8.36 -9.12
CA LEU A 10 -7.47 8.02 -7.70
C LEU A 10 -6.61 9.02 -6.93
N TYR A 11 -5.48 9.43 -7.51
CA TYR A 11 -4.62 10.47 -6.94
C TYR A 11 -5.31 11.84 -6.96
N ASP A 12 -5.95 12.21 -8.07
CA ASP A 12 -6.72 13.46 -8.16
C ASP A 12 -7.77 13.54 -7.03
N ALA A 13 -8.43 12.42 -6.70
CA ALA A 13 -9.44 12.37 -5.65
C ALA A 13 -8.89 12.65 -4.23
N LEU A 14 -7.61 12.45 -3.96
CA LEU A 14 -6.98 12.84 -2.68
C LEU A 14 -6.97 14.36 -2.48
N HIS A 15 -7.10 15.11 -3.58
CA HIS A 15 -7.05 16.57 -3.62
C HIS A 15 -8.42 17.20 -3.94
N ASP A 16 -9.45 16.40 -4.23
CA ASP A 16 -10.82 16.87 -4.44
C ASP A 16 -11.45 17.27 -3.09
N PRO A 17 -11.83 18.55 -2.88
CA PRO A 17 -12.42 19.01 -1.63
C PRO A 17 -13.66 18.21 -1.19
N ASN A 18 -14.40 17.62 -2.14
CA ASN A 18 -15.61 16.85 -1.85
C ASN A 18 -15.31 15.43 -1.36
N ARG A 19 -14.09 14.92 -1.57
CA ARG A 19 -13.68 13.55 -1.24
C ARG A 19 -12.56 13.48 -0.20
N GLN A 20 -11.76 14.54 -0.10
CA GLN A 20 -10.55 14.57 0.71
C GLN A 20 -10.81 14.14 2.17
N ALA A 21 -11.88 14.61 2.81
CA ALA A 21 -12.23 14.23 4.18
C ALA A 21 -12.53 12.72 4.34
N ALA A 22 -13.11 12.10 3.32
CA ALA A 22 -13.39 10.66 3.32
C ALA A 22 -12.10 9.85 3.08
N LEU A 23 -11.24 10.31 2.17
CA LEU A 23 -10.07 9.57 1.69
C LEU A 23 -8.80 9.76 2.53
N THR A 24 -8.63 10.91 3.19
CA THR A 24 -7.32 11.33 3.72
C THR A 24 -7.29 11.49 5.24
N ALA A 25 -6.09 11.38 5.80
CA ALA A 25 -5.77 11.72 7.17
C ALA A 25 -4.41 12.43 7.24
N PRO A 26 -4.12 13.20 8.30
CA PRO A 26 -2.78 13.73 8.53
C PRO A 26 -1.76 12.61 8.62
N THR A 27 -0.57 12.83 8.05
CA THR A 27 0.56 11.91 8.21
C THR A 27 1.01 11.85 9.67
N ASP A 28 1.52 10.70 10.11
CA ASP A 28 2.15 10.54 11.43
C ASP A 28 3.68 10.72 11.43
N THR A 29 4.23 11.18 10.30
CA THR A 29 5.67 11.30 10.07
C THR A 29 6.29 12.62 10.54
N GLY A 30 5.46 13.56 11.02
CA GLY A 30 5.87 14.92 11.36
C GLY A 30 6.01 15.87 10.17
N SER A 31 5.65 15.45 8.95
CA SER A 31 5.77 16.29 7.74
C SER A 31 4.78 17.46 7.68
N GLY A 32 3.70 17.41 8.46
CA GLY A 32 2.57 18.36 8.36
C GLY A 32 1.65 18.12 7.16
N GLY A 33 1.90 17.08 6.36
CA GLY A 33 1.09 16.71 5.21
C GLY A 33 -0.11 15.81 5.55
N TYR A 34 -0.77 15.34 4.49
CA TYR A 34 -1.82 14.33 4.54
C TYR A 34 -1.53 13.20 3.57
N THR A 35 -2.16 12.05 3.80
CA THR A 35 -2.04 10.84 2.99
C THR A 35 -3.40 10.16 2.86
N HIS A 36 -3.52 9.19 1.97
CA HIS A 36 -4.69 8.30 1.97
C HIS A 36 -4.75 7.53 3.31
N LYS A 37 -5.92 7.44 3.96
CA LYS A 37 -6.05 6.88 5.33
C LYS A 37 -5.39 5.51 5.52
N TYR A 38 -5.41 4.68 4.48
CA TYR A 38 -4.84 3.33 4.53
C TYR A 38 -3.31 3.26 4.40
N PHE A 39 -2.63 4.38 4.12
CA PHE A 39 -1.17 4.49 4.11
C PHE A 39 -0.59 4.85 5.48
N ARG A 40 -1.44 5.06 6.48
CA ARG A 40 -1.08 5.31 7.87
C ARG A 40 -1.41 4.09 8.73
N VAL A 41 -0.60 3.82 9.76
CA VAL A 41 -0.89 2.73 10.71
C VAL A 41 -2.17 3.04 11.49
N ALA A 42 -3.08 2.06 11.58
CA ALA A 42 -4.27 2.17 12.42
C ALA A 42 -3.94 1.80 13.87
N HIS A 43 -4.44 2.59 14.82
CA HIS A 43 -4.25 2.36 16.26
C HIS A 43 -5.56 2.07 17.00
N SER A 44 -6.69 2.01 16.28
CA SER A 44 -8.00 1.74 16.84
C SER A 44 -8.95 1.08 15.83
N ALA A 45 -10.04 0.49 16.33
CA ALA A 45 -11.12 -0.02 15.48
C ALA A 45 -11.78 1.11 14.65
N ALA A 46 -11.82 2.33 15.19
CA ALA A 46 -12.32 3.50 14.47
C ALA A 46 -11.42 3.84 13.28
N ASP A 47 -10.09 3.80 13.45
CA ASP A 47 -9.14 4.00 12.35
C ASP A 47 -9.35 2.95 11.25
N LEU A 48 -9.50 1.68 11.63
CA LEU A 48 -9.76 0.59 10.68
C LEU A 48 -11.07 0.81 9.90
N ALA A 49 -12.14 1.25 10.56
CA ALA A 49 -13.40 1.56 9.89
C ALA A 49 -13.27 2.72 8.90
N GLN A 50 -12.51 3.76 9.26
CA GLN A 50 -12.24 4.88 8.35
C GLN A 50 -11.35 4.47 7.17
N GLN A 51 -10.37 3.61 7.39
CA GLN A 51 -9.55 3.02 6.34
C GLN A 51 -10.37 2.18 5.36
N GLN A 52 -11.27 1.34 5.88
CA GLN A 52 -12.21 0.55 5.08
C GLN A 52 -13.08 1.47 4.21
N THR A 53 -13.55 2.59 4.76
CA THR A 53 -14.35 3.56 4.02
C THR A 53 -13.55 4.20 2.89
N ALA A 54 -12.30 4.59 3.14
CA ALA A 54 -11.41 5.17 2.12
C ALA A 54 -11.08 4.19 0.99
N ILE A 55 -10.77 2.93 1.33
CA ILE A 55 -10.57 1.83 0.35
C ILE A 55 -11.83 1.66 -0.50
N ALA A 56 -13.01 1.64 0.11
CA ALA A 56 -14.27 1.48 -0.60
C ALA A 56 -14.56 2.66 -1.54
N ASP A 57 -14.18 3.89 -1.18
CA ASP A 57 -14.32 5.07 -2.05
C ASP A 57 -13.45 4.93 -3.30
N TRP A 58 -12.15 4.65 -3.17
CA TRP A 58 -11.27 4.38 -4.30
C TRP A 58 -11.72 3.18 -5.14
N SER A 59 -12.16 2.10 -4.51
CA SER A 59 -12.68 0.93 -5.22
C SER A 59 -13.87 1.27 -6.12
N ARG A 60 -14.82 2.09 -5.62
CA ARG A 60 -16.00 2.54 -6.39
C ARG A 60 -15.63 3.36 -7.62
N MET A 61 -14.52 4.10 -7.61
CA MET A 61 -14.07 4.88 -8.78
C MET A 61 -13.65 4.00 -9.97
N SER A 62 -13.32 2.74 -9.70
CA SER A 62 -13.06 1.71 -10.71
C SER A 62 -14.19 0.69 -10.83
N TYR A 63 -15.33 0.94 -10.15
CA TYR A 63 -16.44 -0.01 -9.97
C TYR A 63 -16.00 -1.39 -9.47
N GLY A 64 -14.94 -1.44 -8.66
CA GLY A 64 -14.35 -2.67 -8.12
C GLY A 64 -13.49 -3.48 -9.09
N TRP A 65 -13.26 -3.03 -10.32
CA TRP A 65 -12.54 -3.80 -11.34
C TRP A 65 -11.01 -3.72 -11.24
N MET A 66 -10.46 -2.71 -10.55
CA MET A 66 -9.01 -2.57 -10.38
C MET A 66 -8.56 -3.12 -9.02
N GLY A 67 -8.21 -4.40 -8.96
CA GLY A 67 -7.82 -5.07 -7.70
C GLY A 67 -6.37 -4.83 -7.24
N ARG A 68 -5.58 -4.05 -7.99
CA ARG A 68 -4.17 -3.73 -7.69
C ARG A 68 -3.90 -2.23 -7.67
N THR A 69 -4.82 -1.46 -7.09
CA THR A 69 -4.64 -0.02 -6.84
C THR A 69 -3.62 0.23 -5.73
N PRO A 70 -3.11 1.48 -5.58
CA PRO A 70 -2.00 1.77 -4.66
C PRO A 70 -2.24 1.38 -3.20
N ASP A 71 -3.48 1.50 -2.73
CA ASP A 71 -3.93 1.12 -1.38
C ASP A 71 -3.72 -0.36 -1.07
N TYR A 72 -3.71 -1.25 -2.06
CA TYR A 72 -3.44 -2.67 -1.82
C TYR A 72 -2.06 -2.90 -1.16
N LYS A 73 -1.01 -2.20 -1.62
CA LYS A 73 0.34 -2.34 -1.03
C LYS A 73 0.58 -1.42 0.16
N ALA A 74 -0.31 -0.47 0.43
CA ALA A 74 -0.28 0.31 1.66
C ALA A 74 -0.34 -0.59 2.90
N ALA A 75 -1.13 -1.67 2.84
CA ALA A 75 -1.18 -2.69 3.89
C ALA A 75 0.19 -3.28 4.25
N LEU A 76 1.02 -3.63 3.25
CA LEU A 76 2.37 -4.13 3.50
C LEU A 76 3.28 -3.01 4.04
N MET A 77 3.18 -1.80 3.49
CA MET A 77 4.05 -0.70 3.94
C MET A 77 3.73 -0.27 5.38
N ASN A 78 2.48 -0.42 5.83
CA ASN A 78 2.11 -0.19 7.21
C ASN A 78 2.79 -1.18 8.16
N THR A 79 3.00 -2.45 7.76
CA THR A 79 3.70 -3.41 8.63
C THR A 79 5.17 -3.06 8.82
N LEU A 80 5.79 -2.39 7.84
CA LEU A 80 7.17 -1.90 7.98
C LEU A 80 7.29 -0.87 9.10
N GLY A 81 6.31 0.03 9.23
CA GLY A 81 6.27 1.01 10.31
C GLY A 81 5.82 0.41 11.63
N ALA A 82 4.73 -0.36 11.62
CA ALA A 82 4.11 -0.92 12.83
C ALA A 82 4.97 -1.98 13.54
N ASN A 83 5.85 -2.67 12.81
CA ASN A 83 6.69 -3.74 13.36
C ASN A 83 8.14 -3.64 12.89
N ALA A 84 8.69 -2.42 12.84
CA ALA A 84 10.03 -2.16 12.32
C ALA A 84 11.14 -2.97 13.03
N GLU A 85 10.98 -3.25 14.33
CA GLU A 85 11.96 -4.01 15.12
C GLU A 85 12.18 -5.44 14.59
N TRP A 86 11.16 -6.03 13.95
CA TRP A 86 11.25 -7.37 13.35
C TRP A 86 12.38 -7.48 12.32
N TYR A 87 12.75 -6.38 11.68
CA TYR A 87 13.77 -6.32 10.65
C TYR A 87 15.21 -6.23 11.20
N GLY A 88 15.38 -6.14 12.52
CA GLY A 88 16.69 -6.13 13.18
C GLY A 88 17.64 -5.07 12.60
N PRO A 89 18.80 -5.45 12.01
CA PRO A 89 19.73 -4.50 11.39
C PRO A 89 19.12 -3.63 10.27
N PHE A 90 18.00 -4.06 9.68
CA PHE A 90 17.32 -3.34 8.60
C PHE A 90 16.12 -2.51 9.07
N LYS A 91 15.94 -2.34 10.39
CA LYS A 91 14.88 -1.51 10.99
C LYS A 91 14.77 -0.12 10.36
N ASP A 92 15.89 0.58 10.20
CA ASP A 92 15.89 1.94 9.65
C ASP A 92 15.44 1.98 8.19
N ASN A 93 15.73 0.92 7.42
CA ASN A 93 15.19 0.78 6.07
C ASN A 93 13.68 0.59 6.09
N ALA A 94 13.14 -0.22 7.03
CA ALA A 94 11.71 -0.42 7.19
C ALA A 94 10.99 0.90 7.52
N LEU A 95 11.52 1.68 8.46
CA LEU A 95 11.00 2.99 8.83
C LEU A 95 11.08 4.00 7.68
N ALA A 96 12.21 4.04 6.97
CA ALA A 96 12.39 4.92 5.81
C ALA A 96 11.40 4.60 4.68
N TRP A 97 11.18 3.31 4.39
CA TRP A 97 10.20 2.87 3.40
C TRP A 97 8.77 3.17 3.83
N HIS A 98 8.43 2.95 5.10
CA HIS A 98 7.11 3.31 5.63
C HIS A 98 6.84 4.80 5.46
N LYS A 99 7.76 5.67 5.90
CA LYS A 99 7.66 7.12 5.76
C LYS A 99 7.49 7.54 4.29
N ARG A 100 8.34 7.03 3.41
CA ARG A 100 8.31 7.36 1.98
C ARG A 100 7.01 6.92 1.31
N ALA A 101 6.54 5.72 1.62
CA ALA A 101 5.27 5.21 1.10
C ALA A 101 4.09 6.05 1.59
N GLN A 102 4.10 6.42 2.88
CA GLN A 102 3.04 7.21 3.49
C GLN A 102 2.96 8.62 2.90
N GLU A 103 4.07 9.35 2.87
CA GLU A 103 4.09 10.75 2.44
C GLU A 103 3.81 10.92 0.94
N ALA A 104 4.30 10.00 0.11
CA ALA A 104 4.18 10.11 -1.34
C ALA A 104 3.04 9.26 -1.95
N VAL A 105 2.31 8.48 -1.12
CA VAL A 105 1.26 7.54 -1.56
C VAL A 105 1.78 6.66 -2.72
N LEU A 106 2.97 6.07 -2.55
CA LEU A 106 3.66 5.42 -3.67
C LEU A 106 2.82 4.29 -4.29
N PHE A 107 2.82 4.19 -5.62
CA PHE A 107 2.23 3.04 -6.29
C PHE A 107 3.22 1.86 -6.30
N MET A 108 2.98 0.88 -5.45
CA MET A 108 3.80 -0.34 -5.38
C MET A 108 2.99 -1.57 -5.79
N ASN A 109 3.69 -2.59 -6.27
CA ASN A 109 3.16 -3.92 -6.47
C ASN A 109 4.07 -4.95 -5.77
N HIS A 110 3.71 -6.24 -5.81
CA HIS A 110 4.63 -7.30 -5.43
C HIS A 110 4.69 -8.37 -6.53
N ALA A 111 5.79 -9.09 -6.61
CA ALA A 111 5.94 -10.30 -7.41
C ALA A 111 6.58 -11.33 -6.49
N ILE A 112 5.74 -12.17 -5.88
CA ILE A 112 6.15 -13.12 -4.81
C ILE A 112 5.97 -14.57 -5.25
N VAL A 113 4.98 -14.83 -6.10
CA VAL A 113 4.70 -16.19 -6.56
C VAL A 113 5.83 -16.64 -7.48
N ASN A 114 6.44 -17.78 -7.15
CA ASN A 114 7.43 -18.44 -7.99
C ASN A 114 6.85 -18.80 -9.36
N PRO A 115 7.67 -18.76 -10.44
CA PRO A 115 7.26 -19.25 -11.75
C PRO A 115 6.65 -20.66 -11.68
N PRO A 116 5.62 -20.97 -12.50
CA PRO A 116 4.89 -22.23 -12.44
C PRO A 116 5.65 -23.39 -13.12
N ILE A 117 6.92 -23.60 -12.75
CA ILE A 117 7.81 -24.63 -13.30
C ILE A 117 8.05 -25.68 -12.21
N ASP A 118 8.02 -26.96 -12.59
CA ASP A 118 8.37 -28.10 -11.72
C ASP A 118 7.79 -28.05 -10.30
N ARG A 119 6.51 -27.66 -10.18
CA ARG A 119 5.80 -27.54 -8.89
C ARG A 119 5.73 -28.82 -8.06
N HIS A 120 6.05 -29.96 -8.65
CA HIS A 120 6.15 -31.25 -7.95
C HIS A 120 7.49 -31.41 -7.22
N GLN A 121 8.47 -30.55 -7.49
CA GLN A 121 9.77 -30.53 -6.84
C GLN A 121 9.82 -29.47 -5.74
N PRO A 122 10.66 -29.64 -4.70
CA PRO A 122 10.92 -28.59 -3.73
C PRO A 122 11.50 -27.34 -4.39
N ALA A 123 11.22 -26.15 -3.85
CA ALA A 123 11.75 -24.89 -4.39
C ALA A 123 13.29 -24.89 -4.49
N GLU A 124 13.97 -25.61 -3.60
CA GLU A 124 15.41 -25.77 -3.58
C GLU A 124 15.97 -26.61 -4.74
N ALA A 125 15.13 -27.37 -5.45
CA ALA A 125 15.55 -28.19 -6.59
C ALA A 125 15.52 -27.42 -7.93
N VAL A 126 14.91 -26.23 -7.96
CA VAL A 126 14.71 -25.42 -9.18
C VAL A 126 15.36 -24.02 -9.03
N LYS A 127 16.55 -23.99 -8.40
CA LYS A 127 17.27 -22.76 -7.97
C LYS A 127 17.57 -21.76 -9.07
N ASP A 128 17.74 -22.20 -10.32
CA ASP A 128 18.04 -21.29 -11.45
C ASP A 128 16.86 -20.39 -11.85
N VAL A 129 15.70 -20.52 -11.19
CA VAL A 129 14.45 -19.86 -11.58
C VAL A 129 13.87 -18.94 -10.48
N PHE A 130 14.44 -18.92 -9.26
CA PHE A 130 13.83 -18.22 -8.11
C PHE A 130 14.69 -17.12 -7.50
N VAL A 131 14.03 -16.11 -6.92
CA VAL A 131 14.67 -15.08 -6.09
C VAL A 131 14.66 -15.56 -4.63
N HIS A 132 15.83 -15.56 -3.97
CA HIS A 132 16.01 -15.94 -2.57
C HIS A 132 15.69 -14.81 -1.60
#